data_AF-A0A2N6KCQ8-F1
#
_entry.id   AF-A0A2N6KCQ8-F1
#
_cell.length_a   1.000
_cell.length_b   1.000
_cell.length_c   1.000
_cell.angle_alpha   90.00
_cell.angle_beta   90.00
_cell.angle_gamma   90.00
#
_symmetry.space_group_name_H-M   'P 1'
#
loop_
_entity.id
_entity.type
_entity.pdbx_description
1 polymer ?
#
loop_
_entity_poly.entity_id
_entity_poly.type
_entity_poly.pdbx_seq_one_letter_code
_entity_poly.pdbx_strand_id
1 'polypeptide(L)'
;MRVLCTRPRSENELEHINNIPDEILTTEPIEQQYCCICGMPLILKNQYLPIQELGSGGFGRTFIVLDLHSTGKNLVGKRKQVIKQLYPKISLPPRALEKVEELFHREAEVLEELRHSQIPQLKAFFPLLVPPDSRNFVQTPSNQQKFFYLVQEYIEGEDLGKLAKLYKEQGRTFQEDEVLEVLRQILDVLKFIHSRHWVSRYCCDRISYILLC
;
A
#
# COMPACT_ATOMS: atom_id res chain seq x y z
N MET A 1 13.39 -15.40 -1.98
CA MET A 1 12.72 -14.09 -1.86
C MET A 1 12.52 -13.63 -0.40
N ARG A 2 12.84 -12.38 -0.07
CA ARG A 2 12.49 -11.74 1.22
C ARG A 2 11.05 -11.23 1.15
N VAL A 3 10.19 -11.68 2.07
CA VAL A 3 8.76 -11.36 2.10
C VAL A 3 8.37 -10.76 3.44
N LEU A 4 7.62 -9.66 3.41
CA LEU A 4 7.14 -8.97 4.59
C LEU A 4 5.73 -9.46 4.96
N CYS A 5 5.55 -9.80 6.22
CA CYS A 5 4.21 -10.00 6.76
C CYS A 5 3.50 -8.65 6.92
N THR A 6 2.23 -8.59 6.53
CA THR A 6 1.40 -7.39 6.71
C THR A 6 0.61 -7.42 8.02
N ARG A 7 0.94 -8.30 8.98
CA ARG A 7 0.30 -8.24 10.29
C ARG A 7 0.65 -6.89 10.90
N PRO A 8 -0.35 -6.13 11.40
CA PRO A 8 -0.04 -4.93 12.12
C PRO A 8 0.77 -5.25 13.38
N ARG A 9 1.69 -4.35 13.70
CA ARG A 9 2.69 -4.51 14.75
C ARG A 9 2.57 -3.38 15.75
N SER A 10 2.94 -3.66 17.00
CA SER A 10 3.17 -2.61 18.01
C SER A 10 4.45 -1.81 17.70
N GLU A 11 4.59 -0.61 18.26
CA GLU A 11 5.69 0.33 17.90
C GLU A 11 7.10 -0.22 18.12
N ASN A 12 7.28 -1.21 18.99
CA ASN A 12 8.59 -1.81 19.30
C ASN A 12 8.75 -3.24 18.78
N GLU A 13 7.81 -3.72 17.99
CA GLU A 13 7.84 -5.08 17.48
C GLU A 13 8.61 -5.17 16.16
N LEU A 14 9.58 -6.08 16.12
CA LEU A 14 10.40 -6.33 14.93
C LEU A 14 9.56 -6.71 13.72
N GLU A 15 10.08 -6.40 12.53
CA GLU A 15 9.48 -6.83 11.27
C GLU A 15 9.43 -8.35 11.18
N HIS A 16 8.27 -8.87 10.80
CA HIS A 16 8.12 -10.28 10.48
C HIS A 16 8.58 -10.50 9.04
N ILE A 17 9.85 -10.86 8.89
CA ILE A 17 10.51 -11.12 7.62
C ILE A 17 10.57 -12.63 7.39
N ASN A 18 10.06 -13.09 6.26
CA ASN A 18 10.02 -14.49 5.87
C ASN A 18 10.86 -14.68 4.60
N ASN A 19 11.73 -15.68 4.57
CA ASN A 19 12.50 -16.03 3.38
C ASN A 19 11.82 -17.21 2.69
N ILE A 20 11.20 -16.96 1.55
CA ILE A 20 10.48 -17.97 0.76
C ILE A 20 11.32 -18.32 -0.47
N PRO A 21 11.63 -19.61 -0.74
CA PRO A 21 12.29 -20.04 -1.97
C PRO A 21 11.53 -19.58 -3.22
N ASP A 22 12.26 -19.18 -4.26
CA ASP A 22 11.66 -18.62 -5.48
C ASP A 22 10.88 -19.68 -6.27
N GLU A 23 11.26 -20.95 -6.14
CA GLU A 23 10.63 -22.11 -6.77
C GLU A 23 9.16 -22.26 -6.33
N ILE A 24 8.89 -22.03 -5.04
CA ILE A 24 7.54 -22.12 -4.46
C ILE A 24 6.65 -20.99 -5.01
N LEU A 25 7.23 -19.83 -5.30
CA LEU A 25 6.52 -18.64 -5.79
C LEU A 25 6.37 -18.60 -7.33
N THR A 26 6.93 -19.58 -8.04
CA THR A 26 6.93 -19.65 -9.51
C THR A 26 6.36 -20.96 -10.06
N THR A 27 6.13 -21.97 -9.21
CA THR A 27 5.48 -23.22 -9.60
C THR A 27 3.96 -23.06 -9.52
N GLU A 28 3.25 -23.34 -10.61
CA GLU A 28 1.78 -23.32 -10.63
C GLU A 28 1.20 -24.69 -10.24
N PRO A 29 0.20 -24.76 -9.35
CA PRO A 29 -0.43 -23.64 -8.65
C PRO A 29 0.46 -23.07 -7.53
N ILE A 30 0.50 -21.75 -7.40
CA ILE A 30 1.24 -21.11 -6.31
C ILE A 30 0.58 -21.43 -4.97
N GLU A 31 1.31 -22.15 -4.11
CA GLU A 31 0.83 -22.54 -2.79
C GLU A 31 0.85 -21.37 -1.80
N GLN A 32 -0.23 -21.21 -1.03
CA GLN A 32 -0.31 -20.19 0.01
C GLN A 32 0.77 -20.40 1.07
N GLN A 33 1.44 -19.31 1.42
CA GLN A 33 2.48 -19.27 2.43
C GLN A 33 2.02 -18.48 3.64
N TYR A 34 2.50 -18.85 4.83
CA TYR A 34 2.11 -18.23 6.09
C TYR A 34 3.32 -17.71 6.85
N CYS A 35 3.14 -16.61 7.55
CA CYS A 35 4.16 -16.04 8.40
C CYS A 35 4.50 -17.02 9.52
N CYS A 36 5.77 -17.38 9.65
CA CYS A 36 6.23 -18.32 10.69
C CYS A 36 6.10 -17.76 12.12
N ILE A 37 5.91 -16.45 12.26
CA ILE A 37 5.84 -15.76 13.56
C ILE A 37 4.39 -15.63 14.06
N CYS A 38 3.43 -15.32 13.19
CA CYS A 38 2.06 -14.99 13.60
C CYS A 38 0.95 -15.71 12.83
N GLY A 39 1.29 -16.57 11.87
CA GLY A 39 0.32 -17.35 11.08
C GLY A 39 -0.45 -16.53 10.03
N MET A 40 -0.07 -15.28 9.78
CA MET A 40 -0.73 -14.46 8.76
C MET A 40 -0.39 -14.94 7.34
N PRO A 41 -1.36 -15.02 6.41
CA PRO A 41 -1.09 -15.26 4.99
C PRO A 41 -0.09 -14.24 4.43
N LEU A 42 0.94 -14.74 3.74
CA LEU A 42 1.96 -13.93 3.09
C LEU A 42 1.61 -13.59 1.64
N ILE A 43 0.84 -14.46 0.96
CA ILE A 43 0.33 -14.19 -0.39
C ILE A 43 -1.10 -13.63 -0.26
N LEU A 44 -1.23 -12.33 -0.41
CA LEU A 44 -2.50 -11.62 -0.22
C LEU A 44 -3.39 -11.84 -1.44
N LYS A 45 -4.66 -12.23 -1.22
CA LYS A 45 -5.61 -12.59 -2.29
C LYS A 45 -5.05 -13.65 -3.27
N ASN A 46 -4.15 -14.52 -2.77
CA ASN A 46 -3.44 -15.52 -3.58
C ASN A 46 -2.71 -14.92 -4.81
N GLN A 47 -2.33 -13.65 -4.76
CA GLN A 47 -1.75 -12.94 -5.89
C GLN A 47 -0.62 -11.98 -5.51
N TYR A 48 -0.77 -11.22 -4.42
CA TYR A 48 0.14 -10.12 -4.10
C TYR A 48 1.12 -10.53 -3.01
N LEU A 49 2.42 -10.42 -3.31
CA LEU A 49 3.51 -10.78 -2.39
C LEU A 49 4.21 -9.50 -1.87
N PRO A 50 4.04 -9.10 -0.60
CA PRO A 50 4.68 -7.90 -0.05
C PRO A 50 6.19 -8.08 0.14
N ILE A 51 6.99 -7.20 -0.45
CA ILE A 51 8.46 -7.30 -0.45
C ILE A 51 9.16 -6.14 0.26
N GLN A 52 8.50 -4.98 0.37
CA GLN A 52 9.06 -3.78 0.98
C GLN A 52 7.97 -2.88 1.54
N GLU A 53 8.16 -2.30 2.73
CA GLU A 53 7.29 -1.25 3.26
C GLU A 53 7.77 0.12 2.73
N LEU A 54 6.86 0.90 2.15
CA LEU A 54 7.11 2.25 1.64
C LEU A 54 6.93 3.32 2.71
N GLY A 55 5.99 3.10 3.62
CA GLY A 55 5.68 4.03 4.68
C GLY A 55 4.45 3.61 5.47
N SER A 56 4.25 4.28 6.61
CA SER A 56 3.07 4.11 7.45
C SER A 56 2.47 5.48 7.80
N GLY A 57 1.18 5.64 7.59
CA GLY A 57 0.40 6.83 7.95
C GLY A 57 -0.47 6.59 9.19
N GLY A 58 -1.32 7.55 9.53
CA GLY A 58 -2.25 7.42 10.67
C GLY A 58 -3.31 6.32 10.51
N PHE A 59 -3.64 5.96 9.27
CA PHE A 59 -4.74 5.03 8.96
C PHE A 59 -4.31 3.77 8.22
N GLY A 60 -3.00 3.54 8.04
CA GLY A 60 -2.56 2.37 7.31
C GLY A 60 -1.07 2.28 7.04
N ARG A 61 -0.69 1.18 6.39
CA ARG A 61 0.67 0.88 5.95
C ARG A 61 0.67 0.62 4.45
N THR A 62 1.74 1.03 3.79
CA THR A 62 1.87 0.93 2.34
C THR A 62 3.07 0.05 2.01
N PHE A 63 2.90 -0.92 1.11
CA PHE A 63 3.95 -1.86 0.72
C PHE A 63 4.09 -1.91 -0.80
N ILE A 64 5.33 -2.09 -1.29
CA ILE A 64 5.56 -2.64 -2.62
C ILE A 64 5.26 -4.14 -2.56
N VAL A 65 4.49 -4.61 -3.54
CA VAL A 65 4.16 -6.02 -3.74
C VAL A 65 4.58 -6.47 -5.13
N LEU A 66 4.85 -7.76 -5.29
CA LEU A 66 4.90 -8.42 -6.59
C LEU A 66 3.51 -8.99 -6.92
N ASP A 67 3.05 -8.75 -8.15
CA ASP A 67 1.86 -9.42 -8.71
C ASP A 67 2.28 -10.78 -9.27
N LEU A 68 2.02 -11.86 -8.52
CA LEU A 68 2.41 -13.21 -8.90
C LEU A 68 1.68 -13.73 -10.14
N HIS A 69 0.53 -13.17 -10.50
CA HIS A 69 -0.20 -13.52 -11.73
C HIS A 69 0.26 -12.71 -12.95
N SER A 70 1.12 -11.71 -12.76
CA SER A 70 1.65 -10.93 -13.88
C SER A 70 2.58 -11.75 -14.78
N THR A 71 2.66 -11.32 -16.04
CA THR A 71 3.50 -11.94 -17.08
C THR A 71 4.97 -11.85 -16.70
N GLY A 72 5.59 -12.99 -16.40
CA GLY A 72 7.00 -13.08 -16.01
C GLY A 72 7.29 -14.50 -15.53
N LYS A 73 8.27 -15.18 -16.14
CA LYS A 73 8.63 -16.57 -15.79
C LYS A 73 9.40 -16.69 -14.47
N ASN A 74 9.99 -15.59 -14.01
CA ASN A 74 10.72 -15.50 -12.76
C ASN A 74 10.24 -14.30 -11.95
N LEU A 75 10.62 -14.23 -10.67
CA LEU A 75 10.18 -13.16 -9.77
C LEU A 75 10.67 -11.77 -10.17
N VAL A 76 11.82 -11.68 -10.84
CA VAL A 76 12.40 -10.40 -11.32
C VAL A 76 11.51 -9.77 -12.40
N GLY A 77 10.90 -10.58 -13.26
CA GLY A 77 10.00 -10.12 -14.31
C GLY A 77 8.56 -9.87 -13.82
N LYS A 78 8.23 -10.16 -12.56
CA LYS A 78 6.89 -9.90 -12.03
C LYS A 78 6.68 -8.40 -11.86
N ARG A 79 5.50 -7.92 -12.25
CA ARG A 79 5.10 -6.53 -12.13
C ARG A 79 5.03 -6.12 -10.65
N LYS A 80 5.66 -5.00 -10.32
CA LYS A 80 5.51 -4.35 -9.01
C LYS A 80 4.19 -3.59 -8.95
N GLN A 81 3.54 -3.64 -7.80
CA GLN A 81 2.36 -2.85 -7.47
C GLN A 81 2.50 -2.29 -6.05
N VAL A 82 1.63 -1.37 -5.67
CA VAL A 82 1.58 -0.84 -4.30
C VAL A 82 0.30 -1.33 -3.64
N ILE A 83 0.42 -1.87 -2.43
CA ILE A 83 -0.74 -2.21 -1.60
C ILE A 83 -0.80 -1.31 -0.37
N LYS A 84 -1.95 -0.70 -0.12
CA LYS A 84 -2.27 -0.01 1.13
C LYS A 84 -3.12 -0.92 1.98
N GLN A 85 -2.69 -1.17 3.21
CA GLN A 85 -3.47 -1.86 4.23
C GLN A 85 -4.14 -0.81 5.12
N LEU A 86 -5.46 -0.90 5.28
CA LEU A 86 -6.18 -0.12 6.28
C LEU A 86 -5.88 -0.69 7.67
N TYR A 87 -5.22 0.14 8.49
CA TYR A 87 -4.89 -0.19 9.87
C TYR A 87 -4.80 1.10 10.70
N PRO A 88 -5.87 1.44 11.44
CA PRO A 88 -5.82 2.55 12.39
C PRO A 88 -4.80 2.22 13.49
N LYS A 89 -3.76 3.06 13.64
CA LYS A 89 -2.73 2.87 14.68
C LYS A 89 -3.27 3.04 16.10
N ILE A 90 -4.39 3.76 16.24
CA ILE A 90 -5.05 4.04 17.50
C ILE A 90 -6.34 3.23 17.54
N SER A 91 -6.68 2.71 18.73
CA SER A 91 -7.98 2.10 18.96
C SER A 91 -9.07 3.14 18.75
N LEU A 92 -9.91 2.94 17.74
CA LEU A 92 -11.00 3.83 17.40
C LEU A 92 -12.32 3.27 17.93
N PRO A 93 -13.26 4.13 18.38
CA PRO A 93 -14.61 3.69 18.69
C PRO A 93 -15.30 3.13 17.43
N PRO A 94 -16.28 2.21 17.55
CA PRO A 94 -16.90 1.53 16.42
C PRO A 94 -17.36 2.46 15.28
N ARG A 95 -18.03 3.57 15.62
CA ARG A 95 -18.48 4.57 14.63
C ARG A 95 -17.32 5.23 13.85
N ALA A 96 -16.18 5.43 14.51
CA ALA A 96 -15.00 5.99 13.85
C ALA A 96 -14.32 4.94 12.95
N LEU A 97 -14.32 3.67 13.35
CA LEU A 97 -13.86 2.57 12.49
C LEU A 97 -14.72 2.45 11.23
N GLU A 98 -16.04 2.44 11.38
CA GLU A 98 -16.99 2.44 10.25
C GLU A 98 -16.71 3.61 9.30
N LYS A 99 -16.46 4.80 9.85
CA LYS A 99 -16.14 5.96 9.01
C LYS A 99 -14.82 5.83 8.29
N VAL A 100 -13.80 5.27 8.93
CA VAL A 100 -12.49 5.02 8.31
C VAL A 100 -12.60 3.97 7.21
N GLU A 101 -13.40 2.92 7.41
CA GLU A 101 -13.71 1.93 6.38
C GLU A 101 -14.48 2.57 5.20
N GLU A 102 -15.52 3.36 5.47
CA GLU A 102 -16.29 4.09 4.45
C GLU A 102 -15.38 5.00 3.60
N LEU A 103 -14.47 5.74 4.25
CA LEU A 103 -13.50 6.59 3.56
C LEU A 103 -12.51 5.78 2.71
N PHE A 104 -12.11 4.60 3.18
CA PHE A 104 -11.20 3.71 2.44
C PHE A 104 -11.90 3.08 1.22
N HIS A 105 -13.18 2.73 1.36
CA HIS A 105 -14.02 2.30 0.24
C HIS A 105 -14.20 3.41 -0.79
N ARG A 106 -14.52 4.63 -0.33
CA ARG A 106 -14.68 5.78 -1.21
C ARG A 106 -13.39 6.16 -1.93
N GLU A 107 -12.22 5.98 -1.29
CA GLU A 107 -10.91 6.14 -1.95
C GLU A 107 -10.78 5.19 -3.15
N ALA A 108 -11.22 3.93 -3.01
CA ALA A 108 -11.22 2.98 -4.12
C ALA A 108 -12.18 3.40 -5.25
N GLU A 109 -13.42 3.77 -4.93
CA GLU A 109 -14.42 4.22 -5.93
C GLU A 109 -13.89 5.41 -6.75
N VAL A 110 -13.33 6.42 -6.07
CA VAL A 110 -12.75 7.59 -6.73
C VAL A 110 -11.58 7.19 -7.65
N LEU A 111 -10.66 6.33 -7.19
CA LEU A 111 -9.52 5.88 -8.00
C LEU A 111 -9.93 5.00 -9.20
N GLU A 112 -11.08 4.33 -9.15
CA GLU A 112 -11.60 3.56 -10.27
C GLU A 112 -12.04 4.46 -11.44
N GLU A 113 -12.60 5.63 -11.11
CA GLU A 113 -13.07 6.61 -12.10
C GLU A 113 -11.97 7.56 -12.61
N LEU A 114 -10.89 7.73 -11.85
CA LEU A 114 -9.75 8.58 -12.23
C LEU A 114 -8.79 7.83 -13.16
N ARG A 115 -8.70 8.31 -14.40
CA ARG A 115 -7.70 7.84 -15.38
C ARG A 115 -6.85 9.01 -15.85
N HIS A 116 -5.60 9.04 -15.39
CA HIS A 116 -4.63 10.06 -15.73
C HIS A 116 -3.22 9.46 -15.62
N SER A 117 -2.28 9.86 -16.48
CA SER A 117 -0.92 9.29 -16.52
C SER A 117 -0.13 9.50 -15.21
N GLN A 118 -0.44 10.56 -14.49
CA GLN A 118 0.17 10.90 -13.19
C GLN A 118 -0.71 10.51 -11.98
N ILE A 119 -1.73 9.66 -12.16
CA ILE A 119 -2.56 9.16 -11.06
C ILE A 119 -2.48 7.63 -11.06
N PRO A 120 -2.02 6.97 -9.98
CA PRO A 120 -1.96 5.53 -9.90
C PRO A 120 -3.34 4.89 -10.13
N GLN A 121 -3.43 3.94 -11.06
CA GLN A 121 -4.68 3.24 -11.31
C GLN A 121 -4.98 2.22 -10.21
N LEU A 122 -6.23 2.17 -9.73
CA LEU A 122 -6.71 1.08 -8.90
C LEU A 122 -6.63 -0.26 -9.67
N LYS A 123 -6.06 -1.29 -9.03
CA LYS A 123 -6.00 -2.66 -9.57
C LYS A 123 -6.89 -3.63 -8.81
N ALA A 124 -7.03 -3.45 -7.49
CA ALA A 124 -7.93 -4.26 -6.68
C ALA A 124 -8.29 -3.56 -5.36
N PHE A 125 -9.46 -3.89 -4.83
CA PHE A 125 -9.86 -3.58 -3.46
C PHE A 125 -10.48 -4.83 -2.85
N PHE A 126 -10.03 -5.25 -1.67
CA PHE A 126 -10.53 -6.49 -1.05
C PHE A 126 -10.36 -6.54 0.47
N PRO A 127 -11.28 -7.21 1.18
CA PRO A 127 -11.04 -7.65 2.54
C PRO A 127 -10.25 -8.97 2.57
N LEU A 128 -9.50 -9.19 3.64
CA LEU A 128 -8.83 -10.45 3.95
C LEU A 128 -9.19 -10.86 5.38
N LEU A 129 -9.83 -12.01 5.51
CA LEU A 129 -10.00 -12.68 6.80
C LEU A 129 -8.70 -13.41 7.12
N VAL A 130 -8.16 -13.18 8.30
CA VAL A 130 -6.91 -13.80 8.74
C VAL A 130 -7.12 -14.56 10.04
N PRO A 131 -6.34 -15.65 10.24
CA PRO A 131 -6.34 -16.36 11.50
C PRO A 131 -5.98 -15.43 12.68
N PRO A 132 -6.46 -15.76 13.89
CA PRO A 132 -5.98 -15.13 15.12
C PRO A 132 -4.45 -15.13 15.17
N ASP A 133 -3.86 -14.12 15.80
CA ASP A 133 -2.41 -14.08 15.98
C ASP A 133 -1.98 -15.29 16.82
N SER A 134 -1.18 -16.18 16.22
CA SER A 134 -0.72 -17.41 16.88
C SER A 134 0.10 -17.14 18.15
N ARG A 135 0.58 -15.91 18.33
CA ARG A 135 1.30 -15.47 19.54
C ARG A 135 0.37 -15.11 20.69
N ASN A 136 -0.91 -14.88 20.42
CA ASN A 136 -1.90 -14.57 21.44
C ASN A 136 -2.49 -15.89 21.99
N PHE A 137 -2.38 -16.08 23.30
CA PHE A 137 -2.86 -17.29 23.98
C PHE A 137 -4.38 -17.38 24.08
N VAL A 138 -5.12 -16.28 23.86
CA VAL A 138 -6.58 -16.27 23.83
C VAL A 138 -7.05 -16.56 22.41
N GLN A 139 -7.06 -17.85 22.06
CA GLN A 139 -7.55 -18.34 20.76
C GLN A 139 -8.98 -18.85 20.94
N THR A 140 -9.97 -18.08 20.49
CA THR A 140 -11.31 -18.61 20.25
C THR A 140 -11.50 -18.85 18.75
N PRO A 141 -12.10 -19.98 18.32
CA PRO A 141 -12.28 -20.33 16.91
C PRO A 141 -13.04 -19.28 16.08
N SER A 142 -13.80 -18.40 16.73
CA SER A 142 -14.59 -17.33 16.13
C SER A 142 -13.85 -16.00 15.94
N ASN A 143 -12.57 -15.91 16.29
CA ASN A 143 -11.84 -14.62 16.39
C ASN A 143 -10.99 -14.28 15.15
N GLN A 144 -11.46 -14.66 13.95
CA GLN A 144 -10.81 -14.22 12.71
C GLN A 144 -10.80 -12.69 12.63
N GLN A 145 -9.66 -12.12 12.27
CA GLN A 145 -9.52 -10.67 12.09
C GLN A 145 -9.76 -10.34 10.61
N LYS A 146 -10.38 -9.19 10.34
CA LYS A 146 -10.59 -8.70 8.98
C LYS A 146 -9.70 -7.49 8.74
N PHE A 147 -8.94 -7.52 7.64
CA PHE A 147 -8.15 -6.40 7.17
C PHE A 147 -8.60 -5.99 5.77
N PHE A 148 -8.50 -4.71 5.44
CA PHE A 148 -8.83 -4.21 4.10
C PHE A 148 -7.57 -3.78 3.37
N TYR A 149 -7.55 -4.05 2.07
CA TYR A 149 -6.44 -3.76 1.20
C TYR A 149 -6.90 -3.07 -0.09
N LEU A 150 -6.12 -2.10 -0.53
CA LEU A 150 -6.27 -1.39 -1.78
C LEU A 150 -4.96 -1.55 -2.56
N VAL A 151 -5.03 -2.09 -3.78
CA VAL A 151 -3.90 -2.29 -4.67
C VAL A 151 -3.97 -1.27 -5.78
N GLN A 152 -2.86 -0.57 -6.02
CA GLN A 152 -2.69 0.43 -7.06
C GLN A 152 -1.43 0.14 -7.88
N GLU A 153 -1.36 0.76 -9.05
CA GLU A 153 -0.15 0.79 -9.86
C GLU A 153 1.05 1.32 -9.07
N TYR A 154 2.21 0.69 -9.27
CA TYR A 154 3.47 1.24 -8.81
C TYR A 154 4.00 2.17 -9.89
N ILE A 155 4.22 3.43 -9.53
CA ILE A 155 4.89 4.40 -10.41
C ILE A 155 6.37 4.39 -10.03
N GLU A 156 7.24 4.27 -11.03
CA GLU A 156 8.68 4.32 -10.82
C GLU A 156 9.16 5.78 -10.77
N GLY A 157 9.74 6.17 -9.64
CA GLY A 157 10.31 7.50 -9.44
C GLY A 157 10.69 7.76 -7.97
N GLU A 158 11.17 8.96 -7.69
CA GLU A 158 11.53 9.38 -6.34
C GLU A 158 10.48 10.29 -5.72
N ASP A 159 10.03 9.92 -4.52
CA ASP A 159 9.22 10.79 -3.67
C ASP A 159 9.92 12.15 -3.44
N LEU A 160 9.23 13.27 -3.73
CA LEU A 160 9.73 14.63 -3.51
C LEU A 160 10.23 14.87 -2.08
N GLY A 161 9.66 14.20 -1.08
CA GLY A 161 10.15 14.26 0.30
C GLY A 161 11.54 13.61 0.46
N LYS A 162 11.76 12.44 -0.17
CA LYS A 162 13.08 11.80 -0.26
C LYS A 162 14.06 12.65 -1.05
N LEU A 163 13.66 13.21 -2.20
CA LEU A 163 14.49 14.14 -2.98
C LEU A 163 14.88 15.38 -2.17
N ALA A 164 13.92 16.00 -1.48
CA ALA A 164 14.16 17.14 -0.61
C ALA A 164 15.17 16.82 0.51
N LYS A 165 15.03 15.63 1.12
CA LYS A 165 15.96 15.15 2.14
C LYS A 165 17.35 14.91 1.56
N LEU A 166 17.46 14.25 0.40
CA LEU A 166 18.72 14.00 -0.29
C LEU A 166 19.43 15.31 -0.65
N TYR A 167 18.69 16.29 -1.18
CA TYR A 167 19.22 17.61 -1.51
C TYR A 167 19.76 18.30 -0.26
N LYS A 168 19.00 18.25 0.84
CA LYS A 168 19.44 18.79 2.12
C LYS A 168 20.71 18.12 2.64
N GLU A 169 20.84 16.81 2.52
CA GLU A 169 22.05 16.06 2.90
C GLU A 169 23.27 16.45 2.04
N GLN A 170 23.04 16.87 0.80
CA GLN A 170 24.07 17.40 -0.10
C GLN A 170 24.31 18.92 0.07
N GLY A 171 23.66 19.57 1.04
CA GLY A 171 23.78 21.02 1.26
C GLY A 171 23.11 21.87 0.17
N ARG A 172 22.20 21.30 -0.62
CA ARG A 172 21.44 22.00 -1.67
C ARG A 172 19.96 22.11 -1.31
N THR A 173 19.28 23.03 -1.96
CA THR A 173 17.81 23.09 -1.99
C THR A 173 17.34 22.99 -3.44
N PHE A 174 16.04 22.82 -3.64
CA PHE A 174 15.47 23.00 -4.97
C PHE A 174 15.76 24.42 -5.47
N GLN A 175 16.18 24.52 -6.72
CA GLN A 175 16.26 25.79 -7.44
C GLN A 175 14.87 26.22 -7.89
N GLU A 176 14.71 27.51 -8.20
CA GLU A 176 13.41 28.08 -8.55
C GLU A 176 12.77 27.37 -9.77
N ASP A 177 13.57 27.07 -10.78
CA ASP A 177 13.14 26.34 -11.97
C ASP A 177 12.68 24.91 -11.64
N GLU A 178 13.39 24.20 -10.77
CA GLU A 178 12.99 22.86 -10.30
C GLU A 178 11.65 22.93 -9.52
N VAL A 179 11.47 23.95 -8.67
CA VAL A 179 10.21 24.15 -7.92
C VAL A 179 9.06 24.45 -8.88
N LEU A 180 9.27 25.34 -9.86
CA LEU A 180 8.25 25.70 -10.84
C LEU A 180 7.83 24.49 -11.67
N GLU A 181 8.77 23.61 -12.03
CA GLU A 181 8.48 22.39 -12.77
C GLU A 181 7.62 21.42 -11.95
N VAL A 182 7.99 21.17 -10.70
CA VAL A 182 7.18 20.37 -9.76
C VAL A 182 5.77 20.96 -9.63
N LEU A 183 5.66 22.28 -9.43
CA LEU A 183 4.36 22.94 -9.29
C LEU A 183 3.51 22.81 -10.55
N ARG A 184 4.09 22.91 -11.76
CA ARG A 184 3.35 22.71 -13.01
C ARG A 184 2.76 21.31 -13.10
N GLN A 185 3.56 20.29 -12.80
CA GLN A 185 3.11 18.89 -12.82
C GLN A 185 1.99 18.65 -11.80
N ILE A 186 2.11 19.20 -10.58
CA ILE A 186 1.05 19.13 -9.57
C ILE A 186 -0.22 19.83 -10.06
N LEU A 187 -0.09 21.04 -10.62
CA LEU A 187 -1.22 21.83 -11.09
C LEU A 187 -1.97 21.14 -12.23
N ASP A 188 -1.30 20.43 -13.11
CA ASP A 188 -1.95 19.72 -14.21
C ASP A 188 -2.79 18.55 -13.70
N VAL A 189 -2.30 17.81 -12.70
CA VAL A 189 -3.11 16.80 -11.99
C VAL A 189 -4.29 17.44 -11.26
N LEU A 190 -4.08 18.55 -10.56
CA LEU A 190 -5.17 19.24 -9.85
C LEU A 190 -6.25 19.78 -10.80
N LYS A 191 -5.86 20.33 -11.95
CA LYS A 191 -6.80 20.76 -13.01
C LYS A 191 -7.66 19.59 -13.48
N PHE A 192 -7.03 18.42 -13.73
CA PHE A 192 -7.76 17.22 -14.13
C PHE A 192 -8.78 16.82 -13.05
N ILE A 193 -8.38 16.74 -11.78
CA ILE A 193 -9.26 16.37 -10.66
C ILE A 193 -10.41 17.37 -10.52
N HIS A 194 -10.13 18.67 -10.55
CA HIS A 194 -11.14 19.72 -10.43
C HIS A 194 -12.14 19.74 -11.60
N SER A 195 -11.68 19.44 -12.83
CA SER A 195 -12.55 19.41 -14.02
C SER A 195 -13.66 18.35 -13.93
N ARG A 196 -13.47 17.33 -13.09
CA ARG A 196 -14.38 16.20 -12.94
C ARG A 196 -15.38 16.37 -11.78
N HIS A 197 -15.50 17.59 -11.22
CA HIS A 197 -16.41 17.96 -10.12
C HIS A 197 -16.26 17.16 -8.81
N TRP A 198 -15.11 16.50 -8.57
CA TRP A 198 -14.82 15.80 -7.31
C TRP A 198 -14.46 16.78 -6.18
N VAL A 199 -15.35 17.72 -5.88
CA VAL A 199 -15.23 18.55 -4.68
C VAL A 199 -15.81 17.78 -3.50
N SER A 200 -15.08 16.76 -3.06
CA SER A 200 -15.12 16.34 -1.66
C SER A 200 -13.87 16.91 -1.01
N ARG A 201 -14.02 17.75 0.02
CA ARG A 201 -12.90 18.33 0.80
C ARG A 201 -11.92 17.27 1.33
N TYR A 202 -12.31 15.99 1.31
CA TYR A 202 -11.51 14.84 1.74
C TYR A 202 -10.59 14.26 0.66
N CYS A 203 -10.70 14.67 -0.61
CA CYS A 203 -9.81 14.21 -1.68
C CYS A 203 -8.44 14.92 -1.60
N CYS A 204 -8.41 16.22 -1.28
CA CYS A 204 -7.17 17.01 -1.18
C CYS A 204 -6.19 16.50 -0.13
N ASP A 205 -6.65 16.08 1.05
CA ASP A 205 -5.76 15.63 2.13
C ASP A 205 -5.09 14.27 1.85
N ARG A 206 -5.51 13.55 0.81
CA ARG A 206 -4.92 12.27 0.41
C ARG A 206 -4.35 12.25 -1.02
N ILE A 207 -4.52 13.34 -1.78
CA ILE A 207 -3.77 13.61 -3.04
C ILE A 207 -2.26 13.80 -2.75
N SER A 208 -1.85 13.97 -1.49
CA SER A 208 -0.45 13.89 -1.07
C SER A 208 0.24 12.56 -1.44
N TYR A 209 -0.48 11.53 -1.89
CA TYR A 209 0.10 10.28 -2.40
C TYR A 209 -0.18 10.05 -3.89
N ILE A 210 -0.88 10.96 -4.56
CA ILE A 210 -1.25 10.82 -5.98
C ILE A 210 -0.14 11.34 -6.90
N LEU A 211 0.81 12.13 -6.40
CA LEU A 211 1.91 12.71 -7.17
C LEU A 211 3.30 12.23 -6.75
N LEU A 212 3.40 11.17 -5.95
CA LEU A 212 4.64 10.78 -5.29
C LEU A 212 4.94 9.30 -5.44
N CYS A 213 5.32 8.93 -6.67
CA CYS A 213 6.58 8.26 -6.97
C CYS A 213 7.07 8.86 -8.29
#